data_AF-A0A923KTJ4-F1
#
_entry.id   AF-A0A923KTJ4-F1
#
_cell.length_a   1.000
_cell.length_b   1.000
_cell.length_c   1.000
_cell.angle_alpha   90.00
_cell.angle_beta   90.00
_cell.angle_gamma   90.00
#
_symmetry.space_group_name_H-M   'P 1'
#
loop_
_entity.id
_entity.type
_entity.pdbx_description
1 polymer ?
#
loop_
_entity_poly.entity_id
_entity_poly.type
_entity_poly.pdbx_seq_one_letter_code
_entity_poly.pdbx_strand_id
1 'polypeptide(L)' 'MEQIDLSKYYQPYFLAYINHLGLKAGDQCDLILYTQWIMKKHEEFRKLQRMNENKPYTDDEREMFIEYIGEVEE' A
#
# COMPACT_ATOMS: atom_id res chain seq x y z
N MET A 1 -12.89 -6.43 -10.13
CA MET A 1 -13.22 -5.11 -9.57
C MET A 1 -14.08 -5.31 -8.35
N GLU A 2 -13.68 -4.74 -7.22
CA GLU A 2 -14.44 -4.78 -5.96
C GLU A 2 -14.93 -3.36 -5.65
N GLN A 3 -16.15 -3.23 -5.12
CA GLN A 3 -16.68 -1.94 -4.71
C GLN A 3 -16.14 -1.58 -3.33
N ILE A 4 -15.62 -0.37 -3.19
CA ILE A 4 -15.06 0.12 -1.94
C ILE A 4 -16.18 0.41 -0.95
N ASP A 5 -16.04 -0.15 0.24
CA ASP A 5 -16.92 0.06 1.38
C ASP A 5 -16.08 0.53 2.57
N LEU A 6 -15.97 1.85 2.73
CA LEU A 6 -15.19 2.47 3.81
C LEU A 6 -15.76 2.20 5.21
N SER A 7 -16.93 1.54 5.33
CA SER A 7 -17.42 1.06 6.63
C SER A 7 -16.73 -0.23 7.09
N LYS A 8 -16.02 -0.92 6.18
CA LYS A 8 -15.23 -2.11 6.49
C LYS A 8 -13.85 -1.74 6.99
N TYR A 9 -13.31 -2.59 7.86
CA TYR A 9 -11.91 -2.51 8.24
C TYR A 9 -11.03 -3.06 7.13
N TYR A 10 -10.30 -2.15 6.46
CA TYR A 10 -9.29 -2.52 5.47
C TYR A 10 -7.90 -2.63 6.10
N GLN A 11 -7.07 -3.53 5.55
CA GLN A 11 -5.66 -3.59 5.90
C GLN A 11 -4.98 -2.25 5.55
N PRO A 12 -3.98 -1.80 6.34
CA PRO A 12 -3.32 -0.49 6.15
C PRO A 12 -2.83 -0.25 4.72
N TYR A 13 -2.30 -1.28 4.06
CA TYR A 13 -1.79 -1.18 2.69
C TYR A 13 -2.88 -0.82 1.68
N PHE A 14 -4.05 -1.41 1.84
CA PHE A 14 -5.17 -1.17 0.95
C PHE A 14 -5.79 0.20 1.21
N LEU A 15 -5.83 0.64 2.48
CA LEU A 15 -6.26 1.99 2.82
C LEU A 15 -5.33 3.05 2.22
N ALA A 16 -4.02 2.86 2.31
CA ALA A 16 -3.04 3.73 1.69
C ALA A 16 -3.22 3.81 0.16
N TYR A 17 -3.52 2.68 -0.49
CA TYR A 17 -3.82 2.65 -1.92
C TYR A 17 -5.11 3.40 -2.31
N ILE A 18 -6.19 3.23 -1.53
CA ILE A 18 -7.45 3.96 -1.71
C ILE A 18 -7.19 5.47 -1.62
N ASN A 19 -6.45 5.90 -0.60
CA ASN A 19 -6.11 7.30 -0.40
C ASN A 19 -5.24 7.85 -1.54
N HIS A 20 -4.22 7.09 -1.98
CA HIS A 20 -3.34 7.47 -3.09
C HIS A 20 -4.11 7.72 -4.39
N LEU A 21 -5.17 6.96 -4.65
CA LEU A 21 -6.02 7.13 -5.82
C LEU A 21 -7.19 8.11 -5.60
N GLY A 22 -7.37 8.63 -4.39
CA GLY A 22 -8.49 9.49 -4.02
C GLY A 22 -9.86 8.81 -4.17
N LEU A 23 -9.91 7.48 -4.03
CA LEU A 23 -11.13 6.70 -4.22
C LEU A 23 -12.08 6.89 -3.03
N LYS A 24 -13.37 6.91 -3.33
CA LYS A 24 -14.45 7.11 -2.35
C LYS A 24 -15.26 5.83 -2.17
N ALA A 25 -16.06 5.82 -1.10
CA ALA A 25 -17.04 4.75 -0.91
C ALA A 25 -17.95 4.64 -2.14
N GLY A 26 -18.13 3.43 -2.63
CA GLY A 26 -18.91 3.13 -3.83
C GLY A 26 -18.11 3.10 -5.13
N ASP A 27 -16.87 3.61 -5.16
CA ASP A 27 -15.99 3.50 -6.32
C ASP A 27 -15.52 2.06 -6.53
N GLN A 28 -15.15 1.73 -7.77
CA GLN A 28 -14.59 0.43 -8.11
C GLN A 28 -13.06 0.45 -7.95
N CYS A 29 -12.56 -0.50 -7.16
CA CYS A 29 -11.14 -0.78 -7.04
C CYS A 29 -10.77 -2.01 -7.86
N ASP A 30 -9.69 -1.92 -8.63
CA ASP A 30 -9.09 -3.07 -9.28
C ASP A 30 -7.99 -3.67 -8.40
N LEU A 31 -8.22 -4.88 -7.90
CA LEU A 31 -7.27 -5.61 -7.06
C LEU A 31 -5.97 -5.96 -7.80
N ILE A 32 -6.01 -6.06 -9.14
CA ILE A 32 -4.80 -6.25 -9.96
C ILE A 32 -3.93 -5.00 -9.89
N LEU A 33 -4.54 -3.81 -10.04
CA LEU A 33 -3.81 -2.54 -9.95
C LEU A 33 -3.29 -2.29 -8.54
N TYR A 34 -4.06 -2.64 -7.51
CA TYR A 34 -3.59 -2.62 -6.12
C TYR A 34 -2.34 -3.49 -5.93
N THR A 35 -2.38 -4.73 -6.42
CA THR A 35 -1.27 -5.68 -6.31
C THR A 35 -0.02 -5.15 -7.02
N GLN A 36 -0.17 -4.61 -8.23
CA GLN A 36 0.94 -4.00 -8.96
C GLN A 36 1.52 -2.78 -8.24
N TRP A 37 0.66 -1.93 -7.67
CA TRP A 37 1.08 -0.75 -6.92
C TRP A 37 1.86 -1.13 -5.67
N ILE A 38 1.34 -2.05 -4.85
CA ILE A 38 2.00 -2.43 -3.59
C ILE A 38 3.33 -3.15 -3.84
N MET A 39 3.41 -3.99 -4.88
CA MET A 39 4.68 -4.61 -5.30
C MET A 39 5.72 -3.56 -5.67
N LYS A 40 5.34 -2.55 -6.46
CA LYS A 40 6.24 -1.45 -6.82
C LYS A 40 6.70 -0.66 -5.60
N LYS A 41 5.78 -0.37 -4.66
CA LYS A 41 6.11 0.35 -3.42
C LYS A 41 7.10 -0.43 -2.55
N HIS A 42 6.96 -1.76 -2.47
CA HIS A 42 7.95 -2.61 -1.79
C HIS A 42 9.34 -2.51 -2.43
N GLU A 43 9.43 -2.53 -3.77
CA GLU A 43 10.70 -2.38 -4.46
C GLU A 43 11.34 -1.00 -4.22
N GLU A 44 10.53 0.08 -4.31
CA GLU A 44 10.96 1.46 -4.06
C GLU A 44 11.51 1.61 -2.63
N PHE A 45 10.76 1.15 -1.64
CA PHE A 45 11.15 1.22 -0.23
C PHE A 45 12.43 0.43 0.05
N ARG A 46 12.56 -0.80 -0.48
CA ARG A 46 13.77 -1.61 -0.30
C ARG A 46 15.00 -0.95 -0.91
N LYS A 47 14.87 -0.33 -2.09
CA LYS A 47 15.95 0.43 -2.73
C LYS A 47 16.35 1.64 -1.88
N LEU A 48 15.37 2.38 -1.36
CA LEU A 48 15.60 3.55 -0.52
C LEU A 48 16.35 3.18 0.78
N GLN A 49 15.92 2.10 1.43
CA GLN A 49 16.50 1.63 2.70
C GLN A 49 17.73 0.73 2.51
N ARG A 50 18.17 0.49 1.26
CA ARG A 50 19.27 -0.42 0.91
C ARG A 50 19.10 -1.84 1.50
N MET A 51 17.88 -2.33 1.51
CA MET A 51 17.52 -3.65 2.02
C MET A 51 17.71 -4.74 0.97
N ASN A 52 17.94 -5.97 1.43
CA ASN A 52 17.95 -7.15 0.55
C ASN A 52 16.53 -7.43 0.01
N GLU A 53 16.40 -7.68 -1.29
CA GLU A 53 15.12 -7.92 -1.97
C GLU A 53 14.39 -9.20 -1.50
N ASN A 54 15.14 -10.21 -1.09
CA ASN A 54 14.60 -11.53 -0.74
C ASN A 54 14.38 -11.73 0.76
N LYS A 55 14.79 -10.77 1.60
CA LYS A 55 14.63 -10.87 3.04
C LYS A 55 13.21 -10.43 3.45
N PRO A 56 12.47 -11.21 4.24
CA PRO A 56 11.24 -10.74 4.88
C PRO A 56 11.51 -9.51 5.74
N TYR A 57 10.54 -8.60 5.81
CA TYR A 57 10.60 -7.50 6.77
C TYR A 57 10.49 -8.04 8.20
N THR A 58 11.29 -7.45 9.08
CA THR A 58 11.03 -7.42 10.52
C THR A 58 9.79 -6.57 10.82
N ASP A 59 9.31 -6.64 12.05
CA ASP A 59 8.12 -5.88 12.46
C ASP A 59 8.37 -4.36 12.34
N ASP A 60 9.54 -3.88 12.78
CA ASP A 60 9.95 -2.47 12.63
C ASP A 60 10.02 -2.04 11.14
N GLU A 61 10.59 -2.89 10.28
CA GLU A 61 10.66 -2.61 8.82
C GLU A 61 9.27 -2.59 8.17
N ARG A 62 8.30 -3.34 8.72
CA ARG A 62 6.91 -3.31 8.27
C ARG A 62 6.22 -2.02 8.68
N GLU A 63 6.42 -1.56 9.91
CA GLU A 63 5.87 -0.28 10.38
C GLU A 63 6.41 0.89 9.55
N MET A 64 7.73 0.94 9.32
CA MET A 64 8.33 1.94 8.42
C MET A 64 7.78 1.88 7.00
N PHE A 65 7.47 0.68 6.50
CA PHE A 65 6.84 0.55 5.18
C PHE A 65 5.40 1.08 5.16
N ILE A 66 4.61 0.84 6.23
CA ILE A 66 3.25 1.37 6.36
C ILE A 66 3.29 2.90 6.37
N GLU A 67 4.21 3.49 7.13
CA GLU A 67 4.42 4.95 7.15
C GLU A 67 4.80 5.46 5.76
N TYR A 68 5.77 4.83 5.11
CA TYR A 68 6.23 5.20 3.76
C TYR A 68 5.11 5.24 2.72
N ILE A 69 4.21 4.24 2.70
CA ILE A 69 3.10 4.22 1.74
C ILE A 69 1.93 5.11 2.16
N GLY A 70 1.84 5.45 3.46
CA GLY A 70 0.81 6.34 4.01
C GLY A 70 1.12 7.83 3.81
N GLU A 71 2.40 8.21 3.75
CA GLU A 71 2.86 9.60 3.57
C GLU A 71 2.96 10.05 2.10
N VAL A 72 2.58 9.22 1.12
CA VAL A 72 2.60 9.63 -0.31
C VAL A 72 1.43 10.58 -0.62
N GLU A 73 1.47 11.78 -0.04
CA GLU A 73 0.78 12.99 -0.49
C GLU A 73 1.83 13.95 -1.06
N GLU A 74 2.02 13.94 -2.38
CA GLU A 74 2.59 15.07 -3.15
C GLU A 74 1.79 15.27 -4.44
#